data_AF-A0A643BPP3-F1
#
_entry.id   AF-A0A643BPP3-F1
#
_cell.length_a   1.000
_cell.length_b   1.000
_cell.length_c   1.000
_cell.angle_alpha   90.00
_cell.angle_beta   90.00
_cell.angle_gamma   90.00
#
_symmetry.space_group_name_H-M   'P 1'
#
loop_
_entity.id
_entity.type
_entity.pdbx_description
1 polymer ?
#
loop_
_entity_poly.entity_id
_entity_poly.type
_entity_poly.pdbx_seq_one_letter_code
_entity_poly.pdbx_strand_id
1 'polypeptide(L)'
;MQRQQLAYGIYVIHQAGSKKFNHAKLLNVGYLEALKDESWDCFIFHDVDLVPENDLNLYKCEDQPRHLVVGRNSTGCRLRYNGYFGGVTALSREQFFKSRAS
;
A
#
# COMPACT_ATOMS: atom_id res chain seq x y z
N MET A 1 -11.93 0.44 7.16
CA MET A 1 -11.68 -1.01 7.01
C MET A 1 -12.84 -1.87 7.48
N GLN A 2 -13.31 -1.78 8.74
CA GLN A 2 -14.42 -2.62 9.23
C GLN A 2 -15.70 -2.56 8.35
N ARG A 3 -16.07 -1.36 7.86
CA ARG A 3 -17.21 -1.19 6.94
C ARG A 3 -17.08 -1.92 5.60
N GLN A 4 -15.86 -2.27 5.20
CA GLN A 4 -15.58 -3.02 3.96
C GLN A 4 -15.59 -4.55 4.18
N GLN A 5 -15.86 -5.02 5.42
CA GLN A 5 -15.97 -6.44 5.76
C GLN A 5 -14.74 -7.29 5.39
N LEU A 6 -13.55 -6.71 5.56
CA LEU A 6 -12.27 -7.37 5.28
C LEU A 6 -11.67 -7.98 6.54
N ALA A 7 -11.03 -9.15 6.40
CA ALA A 7 -10.01 -9.57 7.35
C ALA A 7 -8.73 -8.77 7.06
N TYR A 8 -8.16 -8.11 8.06
CA TYR A 8 -6.98 -7.26 7.87
C TYR A 8 -6.09 -7.25 9.11
N GLY A 9 -4.78 -7.10 8.88
CA GLY A 9 -3.79 -6.73 9.88
C GLY A 9 -3.19 -5.36 9.55
N ILE A 10 -2.82 -4.59 10.57
CA ILE A 10 -2.12 -3.31 10.40
C ILE A 10 -0.67 -3.49 10.87
N TYR A 11 0.27 -3.26 9.95
CA TYR A 11 1.70 -3.41 10.19
C TYR A 11 2.40 -2.06 10.03
N VAL A 12 2.83 -1.47 11.15
CA VAL A 12 3.59 -0.21 11.14
C VAL A 12 5.08 -0.54 11.19
N ILE A 13 5.78 -0.33 10.07
CA ILE A 13 7.20 -0.67 9.95
C ILE A 13 8.06 0.55 10.27
N HIS A 14 8.69 0.52 11.44
CA HIS A 14 9.50 1.62 11.93
C HIS A 14 10.99 1.46 11.56
N GLN A 15 11.59 2.49 10.96
CA GLN A 15 13.04 2.55 10.73
C GLN A 15 13.75 3.11 11.96
N ALA A 16 14.48 2.26 12.69
CA ALA A 16 15.28 2.69 13.82
C ALA A 16 16.54 3.48 13.42
N GLY A 17 16.95 4.40 14.29
CA GLY A 17 18.16 5.21 14.16
C GLY A 17 17.99 6.46 13.30
N SER A 18 19.10 7.15 13.03
CA SER A 18 19.12 8.45 12.32
C SER A 18 19.59 8.35 10.87
N LYS A 19 19.71 7.14 10.32
CA LYS A 19 20.06 6.94 8.90
C LYS A 19 18.94 7.46 8.01
N LYS A 20 19.29 7.82 6.77
CA LYS A 20 18.32 8.27 5.75
C LYS A 20 17.16 7.29 5.63
N PHE A 21 15.93 7.81 5.67
CA PHE A 21 14.71 7.03 5.51
C PHE A 21 14.68 6.29 4.18
N ASN A 22 14.37 4.99 4.19
CA ASN A 22 14.25 4.17 3.00
C ASN A 22 12.85 3.53 2.95
N HIS A 23 11.91 4.27 2.35
CA HIS A 23 10.53 3.86 2.22
C HIS A 23 10.38 2.48 1.56
N ALA A 24 10.95 2.29 0.37
CA ALA A 24 10.83 1.03 -0.37
C ALA A 24 11.37 -0.17 0.42
N LYS A 25 12.45 0.00 1.17
CA LYS A 25 12.98 -1.05 2.04
C LYS A 25 12.01 -1.40 3.16
N LEU A 26 11.34 -0.43 3.78
CA LEU A 26 10.36 -0.69 4.84
C LEU A 26 9.12 -1.40 4.31
N LEU A 27 8.64 -1.04 3.12
CA LEU A 27 7.56 -1.78 2.45
C LEU A 27 7.95 -3.24 2.20
N ASN A 28 9.18 -3.46 1.73
CA ASN A 28 9.72 -4.80 1.52
C ASN A 28 9.81 -5.63 2.81
N VAL A 29 10.22 -5.01 3.92
CA VAL A 29 10.26 -5.63 5.25
C VAL A 29 8.84 -5.95 5.72
N GLY A 30 7.91 -4.99 5.63
CA GLY A 30 6.52 -5.19 6.05
C GLY A 30 5.84 -6.34 5.34
N TYR A 31 6.04 -6.48 4.03
CA TYR A 31 5.57 -7.64 3.27
C TYR A 31 6.09 -8.98 3.86
N LEU A 32 7.40 -9.05 4.17
CA LEU A 32 8.01 -10.27 4.69
C LEU A 32 7.58 -10.58 6.13
N GLU A 33 7.48 -9.56 6.98
CA GLU A 33 7.06 -9.74 8.38
C GLU A 33 5.58 -10.10 8.49
N ALA A 34 4.71 -9.46 7.70
CA ALA A 34 3.27 -9.80 7.70
C ALA A 34 3.01 -11.26 7.31
N LEU A 35 3.82 -11.81 6.37
CA LEU A 35 3.73 -13.21 5.95
C LEU A 35 4.21 -14.22 7.00
N LYS A 36 4.89 -13.78 8.06
CA LYS A 36 5.23 -14.65 9.20
C LYS A 36 4.06 -14.83 10.16
N ASP A 37 3.17 -13.84 10.21
CA ASP A 37 2.02 -13.84 11.11
C ASP A 37 0.82 -14.59 10.50
N GLU A 38 0.55 -14.39 9.20
CA GLU A 38 -0.60 -14.98 8.51
C GLU A 38 -0.33 -15.16 7.01
N SER A 39 -1.07 -16.04 6.33
CA SER A 39 -0.99 -16.22 4.88
C SER A 39 -1.76 -15.14 4.12
N TRP A 40 -1.30 -13.88 4.23
CA TRP A 40 -1.92 -12.77 3.50
C TRP A 40 -1.74 -12.89 1.98
N ASP A 41 -2.83 -12.73 1.24
CA ASP A 41 -2.84 -12.78 -0.23
C ASP A 41 -2.88 -11.39 -0.88
N CYS A 42 -3.16 -10.34 -0.11
CA CYS A 42 -3.27 -8.96 -0.56
C CYS A 42 -2.52 -8.00 0.37
N PHE A 43 -1.74 -7.10 -0.21
CA PHE A 43 -0.92 -6.13 0.51
C PHE A 43 -1.29 -4.72 0.09
N ILE A 44 -1.69 -3.91 1.06
CA ILE A 44 -1.90 -2.47 0.88
C ILE A 44 -0.68 -1.74 1.41
N PHE A 45 0.10 -1.14 0.53
CA PHE A 45 1.21 -0.25 0.90
C PHE A 45 0.66 1.16 1.02
N HIS A 46 0.84 1.80 2.17
CA HIS A 46 0.06 2.97 2.54
C HIS A 46 0.94 4.01 3.25
N ASP A 47 1.02 5.21 2.66
CA ASP A 47 1.63 6.37 3.31
C ASP A 47 0.75 6.84 4.49
N VAL A 48 1.34 6.91 5.69
CA VAL A 48 0.63 7.20 6.95
C VAL A 48 -0.16 8.52 6.98
N ASP A 49 0.18 9.46 6.09
CA ASP A 49 -0.45 10.78 6.00
C ASP A 49 -1.67 10.83 5.04
N LEU A 50 -2.10 9.68 4.48
CA LEU A 50 -3.21 9.61 3.54
C LEU A 50 -4.45 8.95 4.13
N VAL A 51 -5.57 9.67 4.17
CA VAL A 51 -6.87 9.13 4.61
C VAL A 51 -7.82 9.13 3.40
N PRO A 52 -8.54 8.01 3.13
CA PRO A 52 -9.52 8.00 2.05
C PRO A 52 -10.74 8.85 2.42
N GLU A 53 -11.15 9.73 1.52
CA GLU A 53 -12.35 10.57 1.71
C GLU A 53 -13.66 9.80 1.51
N ASN A 54 -13.61 8.71 0.73
CA ASN A 54 -14.75 7.91 0.37
C ASN A 54 -14.46 6.43 0.66
N ASP A 55 -15.34 5.75 1.40
CA ASP A 55 -15.19 4.35 1.77
C ASP A 55 -15.57 3.36 0.67
N LEU A 56 -16.12 3.85 -0.45
CA LEU A 56 -16.23 3.13 -1.72
C LEU A 56 -14.87 2.91 -2.39
N ASN A 57 -13.80 3.59 -1.94
CA ASN A 57 -12.44 3.23 -2.30
C ASN A 57 -12.05 1.95 -1.55
N LEU A 58 -12.29 0.80 -2.17
CA LEU A 58 -12.09 -0.52 -1.55
C LEU A 58 -10.60 -0.84 -1.40
N TYR A 59 -10.17 -1.16 -0.18
CA TYR A 59 -8.79 -1.53 0.16
C TYR A 59 -8.58 -3.04 -0.06
N LYS A 60 -8.71 -3.45 -1.32
CA LYS A 60 -8.53 -4.83 -1.77
C LYS A 60 -7.67 -4.89 -3.02
N CYS A 61 -7.11 -6.05 -3.28
CA CYS A 61 -6.38 -6.34 -4.51
C CYS A 61 -7.35 -6.80 -5.61
N GLU A 62 -6.95 -6.63 -6.86
CA GLU A 62 -7.65 -7.11 -8.06
C GLU A 62 -6.62 -7.74 -9.02
N ASP A 63 -7.06 -8.16 -10.21
CA ASP A 63 -6.22 -8.86 -11.19
C ASP A 63 -5.00 -8.05 -11.64
N GLN A 64 -5.07 -6.73 -11.59
CA GLN A 64 -3.96 -5.81 -11.85
C GLN A 64 -3.55 -5.03 -10.59
N PRO A 65 -2.28 -4.60 -10.47
CA PRO A 65 -1.85 -3.72 -9.38
C PRO A 65 -2.72 -2.46 -9.33
N ARG A 66 -3.26 -2.15 -8.14
CA ARG A 66 -4.19 -1.02 -7.99
C ARG A 66 -3.50 0.17 -7.37
N HIS A 67 -3.75 1.35 -7.94
CA HIS A 67 -3.38 2.63 -7.35
C HIS A 67 -4.62 3.23 -6.68
N LEU A 68 -4.61 3.33 -5.36
CA LEU A 68 -5.76 3.77 -4.56
C LEU A 68 -5.81 5.30 -4.38
N VAL A 69 -4.80 6.04 -4.86
CA VAL A 69 -4.70 7.50 -4.75
C VAL A 69 -4.82 8.16 -6.13
N VAL A 70 -6.04 8.27 -6.64
CA VAL A 70 -6.30 8.91 -7.94
C VAL A 70 -6.29 10.45 -7.90
N GLY A 71 -6.25 11.02 -6.70
CA GLY A 71 -6.13 12.46 -6.45
C GLY A 71 -5.92 12.75 -4.96
N ARG A 72 -5.30 13.89 -4.66
CA ARG A 72 -5.17 14.43 -3.30
C ARG A 72 -5.80 15.82 -3.25
N ASN A 73 -6.27 16.25 -2.09
CA ASN A 73 -6.74 17.63 -1.93
C ASN A 73 -5.66 18.66 -2.27
N SER A 74 -4.40 18.37 -1.89
CA SER A 74 -3.25 19.20 -2.23
C SER A 74 -2.94 19.28 -3.73
N THR A 75 -3.45 18.35 -4.54
CA THR A 75 -3.31 18.34 -6.00
C THR A 75 -4.60 18.76 -6.71
N GLY A 76 -5.61 19.27 -6.00
CA GLY A 76 -6.91 19.60 -6.56
C GLY A 76 -7.66 18.36 -7.08
N CYS A 77 -7.52 17.23 -6.39
CA CYS A 77 -8.11 15.94 -6.74
C CYS A 77 -7.69 15.40 -8.11
N ARG A 78 -6.44 15.72 -8.52
CA ARG A 78 -5.85 15.23 -9.77
C ARG A 78 -4.65 14.32 -9.50
N LEU A 79 -4.42 13.39 -10.42
CA LEU A 79 -3.21 12.57 -10.43
C LEU A 79 -1.98 13.47 -10.59
N ARG A 80 -0.89 13.15 -9.87
CA ARG A 80 0.33 13.96 -9.88
C ARG A 80 0.96 14.06 -11.28
N TYR A 81 1.02 12.94 -11.99
CA TYR A 81 1.43 12.82 -13.40
C TYR A 81 1.01 11.44 -13.93
N ASN A 82 0.98 11.26 -15.26
CA ASN A 82 0.62 9.98 -15.87
C ASN A 82 1.61 8.86 -15.49
N GLY A 83 1.12 7.72 -15.02
CA GLY A 83 1.95 6.62 -14.51
C GLY A 83 2.42 6.78 -13.07
N TYR A 84 1.97 7.80 -12.32
CA TYR A 84 2.24 7.89 -10.89
C TYR A 84 1.60 6.71 -10.13
N PHE A 85 2.42 5.99 -9.36
CA PHE A 85 2.02 4.80 -8.60
C PHE A 85 2.63 4.86 -7.19
N GLY A 86 2.12 5.75 -6.35
CA GLY A 86 2.62 5.98 -4.98
C GLY A 86 1.54 6.51 -4.06
N GLY A 87 1.83 6.76 -2.78
CA GLY A 87 0.77 7.08 -1.82
C GLY A 87 0.15 5.83 -1.23
N VAL A 88 -0.86 5.29 -1.90
CA VAL A 88 -1.50 4.04 -1.48
C VAL A 88 -1.67 3.13 -2.68
N THR A 89 -1.13 1.91 -2.60
CA THR A 89 -1.19 0.91 -3.67
C THR A 89 -1.58 -0.45 -3.10
N ALA A 90 -2.27 -1.26 -3.90
CA ALA A 90 -2.63 -2.62 -3.56
C ALA A 90 -1.99 -3.59 -4.56
N LEU A 91 -1.28 -4.59 -4.05
CA LEU A 91 -0.71 -5.67 -4.84
C LEU A 91 -1.04 -7.01 -4.20
N SER A 92 -1.47 -7.97 -5.01
CA SER A 92 -1.55 -9.36 -4.57
C SER A 92 -0.14 -9.90 -4.27
N ARG A 93 -0.08 -10.98 -3.50
CA ARG A 93 1.17 -11.70 -3.20
C ARG A 93 1.97 -11.99 -4.48
N GLU A 94 1.29 -12.47 -5.51
CA GLU A 94 1.88 -12.80 -6.81
C GLU A 94 2.34 -11.57 -7.58
N GLN A 95 1.55 -10.49 -7.60
CA GLN A 95 1.90 -9.24 -8.27
C GLN A 95 3.16 -8.62 -7.63
N PHE A 96 3.23 -8.63 -6.30
CA PHE A 96 4.39 -8.12 -5.58
C PHE A 96 5.63 -8.98 -5.77
N PHE A 97 5.48 -10.31 -5.85
CA PHE A 97 6.60 -11.19 -6.16
C PHE A 97 7.14 -10.95 -7.57
N LYS A 98 6.26 -10.78 -8.57
CA LYS A 98 6.65 -10.50 -9.96
C LYS A 98 7.35 -9.14 -10.11
N SER A 99 6.91 -8.11 -9.38
CA SER A 99 7.51 -6.77 -9.46
C SER A 99 8.93 -6.69 -8.90
N ARG A 100 9.36 -7.66 -8.08
CA ARG A 100 10.74 -7.77 -7.58
C ARG A 100 11.72 -8.40 -8.59
N ALA A 101 11.23 -9.02 -9.66
CA ALA A 101 12.03 -9.71 -10.66
C ALA A 101 12.45 -8.81 -11.85
N SER A 102 12.27 -7.49 -11.73
CA SER A 102 12.61 -6.48 -12.74
C SER A 102 13.81 -5.64 -12.33
#